data_AF-A0AAV2N6F6-F1
#
_entry.id   AF-A0AAV2N6F6-F1
#
_cell.length_a   1.000
_cell.length_b   1.000
_cell.length_c   1.000
_cell.angle_alpha   90.00
_cell.angle_beta   90.00
_cell.angle_gamma   90.00
#
_symmetry.space_group_name_H-M   'P 1'
#
loop_
_entity.id
_entity.type
_entity.pdbx_description
1 polymer ?
#
loop_
_entity_poly.entity_id
_entity_poly.type
_entity_poly.pdbx_seq_one_letter_code
_entity_poly.pdbx_strand_id
1 'polypeptide(L)'
;MDLTQTLEDIEDAAEDLRYGEMDTWTEYEDEYEDEYEYDDFEVMEKEEKDIEIESEVIDETDILTGYITEFEARKTRELAAKAEEKRKHLRHLIGVKKKTDDDASEETPITPEDEVTVSDRVSTESSVHPCLREIDISDSQLKIVNPYTVYQVPDDPGLSPAFLLLRERPPIYSANGVQKFYDIVKRSGLRPIGSLRNMLVSDQVNLRHYGLESPVIRAICEALADNTYVRTVDLKGNKLSPDACRHLNNLLLKNNMITSLSLSGCQIGANGASRLCDAISMNATLKMLDLSSCYIGNEGFEYIAFALSDNQGLESVNLSDNRLDETCSENLQDLLSHSEILTHLDLSWNSLYSAKIWKALINGLKKNETLHSLNLSWNALGTECVPHLYKLLSRSRSIEKLDLSWNRFTGDNAVPIAAALTKNSTLQELHLGNNPLRAQGALALVRAITPHLSPGSTLYLLDLENVWANKDVLQELEEIEKHKPWVVVKLGGILSNYPLVGPNVRRILLKRANYEAMQPKRKRQRRNFGHFVMSLKDKRIPRARFVQLVQNFKLKLSTSLVNEIMNAFEGPKDTVDQRLLKSFYLEEYPQTTVPLKLKKKKKI
;
A
#
# COMPACT_ATOMS: atom_id res chain seq x y z
N MET A 1 -54.87 -10.06 -9.62
CA MET A 1 -54.63 -11.07 -10.67
C MET A 1 -53.72 -10.51 -11.75
N ASP A 2 -52.40 -10.47 -11.57
CA ASP A 2 -51.61 -10.57 -10.32
C ASP A 2 -50.28 -9.83 -10.53
N LEU A 3 -49.82 -9.17 -9.47
CA LEU A 3 -48.55 -8.43 -9.42
C LEU A 3 -47.93 -8.53 -8.00
N THR A 4 -48.21 -9.65 -7.32
CA THR A 4 -47.87 -9.91 -5.92
C THR A 4 -46.81 -11.00 -5.81
N GLN A 5 -45.73 -10.90 -6.59
CA GLN A 5 -44.70 -11.96 -6.63
C GLN A 5 -43.28 -11.47 -6.97
N THR A 6 -42.98 -10.18 -6.77
CA THR A 6 -41.63 -9.60 -7.00
C THR A 6 -41.26 -8.53 -5.97
N LEU A 7 -41.74 -8.66 -4.72
CA LEU A 7 -41.45 -7.72 -3.63
C LEU A 7 -41.01 -8.39 -2.30
N GLU A 8 -41.21 -9.71 -2.13
CA GLU A 8 -40.76 -10.42 -0.91
C GLU A 8 -39.25 -10.76 -0.93
N ASP A 9 -38.57 -10.67 -2.08
CA ASP A 9 -37.15 -11.08 -2.23
C ASP A 9 -36.11 -9.96 -1.98
N ILE A 10 -36.51 -8.77 -1.50
CA ILE A 10 -35.61 -7.62 -1.30
C ILE A 10 -35.54 -7.12 0.16
N GLU A 11 -36.49 -7.49 1.02
CA GLU A 11 -36.47 -7.08 2.44
C GLU A 11 -35.55 -7.95 3.33
N ASP A 12 -35.26 -9.19 2.95
CA ASP A 12 -34.47 -10.17 3.74
C ASP A 12 -32.93 -9.95 3.73
N ALA A 13 -32.41 -8.91 3.04
CA ALA A 13 -30.96 -8.71 2.84
C ALA A 13 -30.35 -7.53 3.60
N ALA A 14 -31.14 -6.76 4.36
CA ALA A 14 -30.71 -5.48 4.95
C ALA A 14 -30.74 -5.42 6.50
N GLU A 15 -31.14 -6.51 7.19
CA GLU A 15 -31.41 -6.48 8.64
C GLU A 15 -30.31 -7.06 9.56
N ASP A 16 -29.18 -7.53 9.00
CA ASP A 16 -28.19 -8.34 9.75
C ASP A 16 -26.94 -7.56 10.27
N LEU A 17 -26.92 -6.22 10.16
CA LEU A 17 -25.79 -5.38 10.62
C LEU A 17 -26.23 -4.09 11.33
N ARG A 18 -26.88 -4.21 12.50
CA ARG A 18 -26.80 -3.16 13.54
C ARG A 18 -27.10 -3.66 14.97
N TYR A 19 -26.13 -3.39 15.85
CA TYR A 19 -26.16 -3.46 17.33
C TYR A 19 -26.13 -4.82 18.05
N GLY A 20 -24.98 -5.04 18.71
CA GLY A 20 -25.01 -5.38 20.14
C GLY A 20 -24.01 -6.44 20.61
N GLU A 21 -22.80 -6.02 21.04
CA GLU A 21 -22.26 -6.49 22.33
C GLU A 21 -21.14 -5.54 22.83
N MET A 22 -21.08 -5.39 24.16
CA MET A 22 -20.28 -4.43 24.91
C MET A 22 -19.65 -5.14 26.10
N ASP A 23 -18.40 -4.79 26.40
CA ASP A 23 -17.61 -5.04 27.61
C ASP A 23 -17.47 -6.48 28.16
N THR A 24 -16.22 -6.95 28.21
CA THR A 24 -15.37 -6.96 29.44
C THR A 24 -14.22 -7.95 29.27
N TRP A 25 -12.99 -7.57 29.66
CA TRP A 25 -12.02 -8.36 30.46
C TRP A 25 -10.85 -7.45 30.89
N THR A 26 -10.18 -7.82 31.98
CA THR A 26 -9.51 -6.90 32.92
C THR A 26 -8.00 -7.14 33.11
N GLU A 27 -7.27 -6.03 33.30
CA GLU A 27 -6.11 -5.81 34.22
C GLU A 27 -4.71 -6.48 33.99
N TYR A 28 -3.69 -5.77 34.55
CA TYR A 28 -2.25 -6.08 34.73
C TYR A 28 -1.38 -6.00 33.45
N GLU A 29 -0.16 -5.43 33.40
CA GLU A 29 0.82 -4.92 34.40
C GLU A 29 1.50 -3.62 33.81
N ASP A 30 2.18 -2.67 34.49
CA ASP A 30 2.10 -2.01 35.83
C ASP A 30 3.08 -0.77 35.86
N GLU A 31 2.89 0.21 36.78
CA GLU A 31 3.77 1.41 37.10
C GLU A 31 3.96 2.49 35.98
N TYR A 32 3.75 3.81 36.18
CA TYR A 32 4.47 4.74 37.07
C TYR A 32 3.66 6.02 37.39
N GLU A 33 3.96 6.65 38.54
CA GLU A 33 3.41 7.92 39.02
C GLU A 33 3.96 9.13 38.25
N ASP A 34 3.17 10.19 38.10
CA ASP A 34 3.56 11.53 38.57
C ASP A 34 2.35 12.50 38.56
N GLU A 35 2.21 13.24 39.66
CA GLU A 35 1.14 14.21 39.93
C GLU A 35 1.37 15.54 39.20
N TYR A 36 0.32 16.24 38.74
CA TYR A 36 0.23 17.71 38.87
C TYR A 36 -1.24 18.17 38.94
N GLU A 37 -1.45 19.26 39.68
CA GLU A 37 -2.73 19.65 40.27
C GLU A 37 -3.74 20.29 39.30
N TYR A 38 -5.02 20.24 39.71
CA TYR A 38 -6.10 21.07 39.18
C TYR A 38 -5.89 22.55 39.51
N ASP A 39 -6.41 23.43 38.65
CA ASP A 39 -6.92 24.73 39.08
C ASP A 39 -8.29 24.95 38.41
N ASP A 40 -9.29 25.34 39.22
CA ASP A 40 -10.67 25.60 38.80
C ASP A 40 -10.78 26.81 37.86
N PHE A 41 -11.77 26.80 36.94
CA PHE A 41 -12.59 28.00 36.73
C PHE A 41 -13.99 27.71 36.12
N GLU A 42 -14.99 27.85 37.00
CA GLU A 42 -16.40 28.22 36.82
C GLU A 42 -17.28 27.63 35.68
N VAL A 43 -18.34 26.97 36.16
CA VAL A 43 -19.54 26.51 35.45
C VAL A 43 -20.43 27.68 35.01
N MET A 44 -21.01 27.57 33.81
CA MET A 44 -22.31 28.18 33.47
C MET A 44 -23.18 27.17 32.71
N GLU A 45 -24.00 26.41 33.45
CA GLU A 45 -25.11 25.62 32.89
C GLU A 45 -26.29 26.52 32.47
N LYS A 46 -27.01 26.08 31.41
CA LYS A 46 -28.44 26.27 31.06
C LYS A 46 -28.59 26.11 29.54
N GLU A 47 -29.62 25.48 28.98
CA GLU A 47 -30.86 24.90 29.53
C GLU A 47 -31.36 23.83 28.53
N GLU A 48 -31.77 22.64 28.98
CA GLU A 48 -32.40 21.64 28.10
C GLU A 48 -33.82 22.06 27.70
N LYS A 49 -34.21 21.82 26.43
CA LYS A 49 -35.62 21.67 26.01
C LYS A 49 -35.76 20.71 24.84
N ASP A 50 -36.30 19.53 25.13
CA ASP A 50 -36.86 18.64 24.12
C ASP A 50 -38.16 19.23 23.54
N ILE A 51 -38.29 19.18 22.21
CA ILE A 51 -39.57 19.29 21.50
C ILE A 51 -39.53 18.31 20.32
N GLU A 52 -40.25 17.20 20.42
CA GLU A 52 -40.53 16.31 19.28
C GLU A 52 -41.58 16.96 18.37
N ILE A 53 -41.24 17.19 17.10
CA ILE A 53 -42.18 17.45 16.00
C ILE A 53 -41.74 16.61 14.79
N GLU A 54 -42.70 15.98 14.13
CA GLU A 54 -42.48 15.00 13.06
C GLU A 54 -42.00 15.64 11.73
N SER A 55 -41.06 14.94 11.10
CA SER A 55 -40.83 14.83 9.64
C SER A 55 -40.85 16.10 8.75
N GLU A 56 -39.67 16.57 8.37
CA GLU A 56 -39.26 16.69 6.95
C GLU A 56 -37.72 16.85 6.90
N VAL A 57 -37.01 15.83 6.40
CA VAL A 57 -35.54 15.87 6.27
C VAL A 57 -35.18 16.65 5.01
N ILE A 58 -34.83 17.92 5.18
CA ILE A 58 -34.20 18.75 4.15
C ILE A 58 -32.70 18.76 4.42
N ASP A 59 -31.90 18.46 3.41
CA ASP A 59 -30.45 18.30 3.52
C ASP A 59 -29.77 19.64 3.89
N GLU A 60 -29.24 19.75 5.12
CA GLU A 60 -28.59 21.00 5.58
C GLU A 60 -27.34 21.35 4.74
N THR A 61 -26.80 20.38 4.00
CA THR A 61 -25.70 20.56 3.06
C THR A 61 -26.08 21.33 1.80
N ASP A 62 -27.33 21.21 1.32
CA ASP A 62 -27.84 21.94 0.15
C ASP A 62 -28.14 23.41 0.47
N ILE A 63 -28.57 23.70 1.69
CA ILE A 63 -28.79 25.09 2.15
C ILE A 63 -27.46 25.84 2.25
N LEU A 64 -26.42 25.22 2.80
CA LEU A 64 -25.11 25.86 2.96
C LEU A 64 -24.41 26.08 1.61
N THR A 65 -24.50 25.12 0.68
CA THR A 65 -23.98 25.30 -0.69
C THR A 65 -24.77 26.33 -1.49
N GLY A 66 -26.09 26.42 -1.28
CA GLY A 66 -26.93 27.51 -1.79
C GLY A 66 -26.45 28.89 -1.32
N TYR A 67 -26.20 29.07 -0.02
CA TYR A 67 -25.68 30.34 0.51
C TYR A 67 -24.25 30.66 0.03
N ILE A 68 -23.37 29.67 -0.11
CA ILE A 68 -22.02 29.89 -0.65
C ILE A 68 -22.09 30.34 -2.12
N THR A 69 -22.88 29.66 -2.95
CA THR A 69 -23.03 30.01 -4.37
C THR A 69 -23.72 31.36 -4.56
N GLU A 70 -24.73 31.71 -3.75
CA GLU A 70 -25.34 33.03 -3.78
C GLU A 70 -24.38 34.14 -3.28
N PHE A 71 -23.55 33.86 -2.28
CA PHE A 71 -22.52 34.79 -1.80
C PHE A 71 -21.44 35.04 -2.87
N GLU A 72 -21.00 33.99 -3.59
CA GLU A 72 -20.08 34.12 -4.71
C GLU A 72 -20.72 34.85 -5.91
N ALA A 73 -22.01 34.59 -6.21
CA ALA A 73 -22.78 35.33 -7.21
C ALA A 73 -22.94 36.82 -6.83
N ARG A 74 -23.11 37.13 -5.55
CA ARG A 74 -23.17 38.51 -5.05
C ARG A 74 -21.81 39.21 -5.12
N LYS A 75 -20.74 38.53 -4.73
CA LYS A 75 -19.35 39.02 -4.79
C LYS A 75 -18.92 39.29 -6.25
N THR A 76 -19.27 38.41 -7.18
CA THR A 76 -19.02 38.61 -8.62
C THR A 76 -19.86 39.75 -9.21
N ARG A 77 -21.13 39.89 -8.82
CA ARG A 77 -21.96 41.06 -9.18
C ARG A 77 -21.39 42.38 -8.64
N GLU A 78 -20.89 42.43 -7.41
CA GLU A 78 -20.23 43.63 -6.87
C GLU A 78 -18.91 43.95 -7.58
N LEU A 79 -18.11 42.94 -7.92
CA LEU A 79 -16.89 43.13 -8.72
C LEU A 79 -17.22 43.62 -10.14
N ALA A 80 -18.28 43.09 -10.76
CA ALA A 80 -18.77 43.54 -12.06
C ALA A 80 -19.30 44.99 -11.98
N ALA A 81 -20.06 45.35 -10.94
CA ALA A 81 -20.55 46.71 -10.73
C ALA A 81 -19.39 47.71 -10.51
N LYS A 82 -18.39 47.36 -9.67
CA LYS A 82 -17.17 48.16 -9.49
C LYS A 82 -16.35 48.27 -10.79
N ALA A 83 -16.30 47.21 -11.60
CA ALA A 83 -15.67 47.26 -12.92
C ALA A 83 -16.46 48.13 -13.91
N GLU A 84 -17.79 48.16 -13.82
CA GLU A 84 -18.64 49.01 -14.65
C GLU A 84 -18.56 50.48 -14.22
N GLU A 85 -18.54 50.79 -12.92
CA GLU A 85 -18.22 52.13 -12.41
C GLU A 85 -16.84 52.58 -12.87
N LYS A 86 -15.82 51.73 -12.75
CA LYS A 86 -14.47 52.03 -13.24
C LYS A 86 -14.47 52.26 -14.76
N ARG A 87 -15.24 51.50 -15.54
CA ARG A 87 -15.46 51.76 -16.99
C ARG A 87 -16.24 53.04 -17.25
N LYS A 88 -17.23 53.42 -16.43
CA LYS A 88 -17.96 54.70 -16.56
C LYS A 88 -17.07 55.89 -16.23
N HIS A 89 -16.24 55.77 -15.19
CA HIS A 89 -15.25 56.77 -14.81
C HIS A 89 -14.18 56.94 -15.91
N LEU A 90 -13.64 55.83 -16.44
CA LEU A 90 -12.74 55.85 -17.60
C LEU A 90 -13.41 56.43 -18.86
N ARG A 91 -14.68 56.10 -19.15
CA ARG A 91 -15.43 56.70 -20.28
C ARG A 91 -15.66 58.21 -20.09
N HIS A 92 -15.84 58.68 -18.86
CA HIS A 92 -15.94 60.11 -18.55
C HIS A 92 -14.60 60.84 -18.76
N LEU A 93 -13.50 60.23 -18.31
CA LEU A 93 -12.12 60.69 -18.57
C LEU A 93 -11.76 60.72 -20.06
N ILE A 94 -12.30 59.80 -20.87
CA ILE A 94 -12.00 59.66 -22.31
C ILE A 94 -12.93 60.53 -23.20
N GLY A 95 -13.92 61.22 -22.64
CA GLY A 95 -14.67 62.27 -23.34
C GLY A 95 -15.56 61.83 -24.52
N VAL A 96 -15.81 60.52 -24.69
CA VAL A 96 -16.61 60.00 -25.79
C VAL A 96 -18.11 60.09 -25.47
N LYS A 97 -18.83 60.96 -26.19
CA LYS A 97 -20.30 60.99 -26.16
C LYS A 97 -20.88 59.76 -26.86
N LYS A 98 -21.92 59.17 -26.25
CA LYS A 98 -22.67 58.03 -26.80
C LYS A 98 -23.31 58.43 -28.14
N LYS A 99 -22.96 57.77 -29.25
CA LYS A 99 -23.87 57.68 -30.41
C LYS A 99 -25.04 56.80 -29.99
N THR A 100 -26.26 57.27 -30.24
CA THR A 100 -27.48 56.49 -30.02
C THR A 100 -27.51 55.28 -30.94
N ASP A 101 -28.03 54.19 -30.40
CA ASP A 101 -28.28 52.94 -31.09
C ASP A 101 -29.40 53.16 -32.11
N ASP A 102 -29.16 52.86 -33.39
CA ASP A 102 -30.17 52.49 -34.41
C ASP A 102 -29.44 51.81 -35.59
N ASP A 103 -30.18 50.95 -36.29
CA ASP A 103 -29.82 50.09 -37.42
C ASP A 103 -28.88 48.90 -37.16
N ALA A 104 -29.48 47.71 -37.30
CA ALA A 104 -28.87 46.40 -37.21
C ALA A 104 -28.66 45.79 -38.62
N SER A 105 -27.61 44.99 -38.78
CA SER A 105 -27.62 43.81 -39.67
C SER A 105 -26.44 42.88 -39.42
N GLU A 106 -26.78 41.66 -39.02
CA GLU A 106 -26.23 40.35 -39.40
C GLU A 106 -24.84 40.22 -40.10
N GLU A 107 -24.06 39.31 -39.50
CA GLU A 107 -23.24 38.25 -40.13
C GLU A 107 -21.92 38.54 -40.89
N THR A 108 -21.05 37.52 -40.79
CA THR A 108 -19.68 37.32 -41.29
C THR A 108 -19.66 37.00 -42.82
N PRO A 109 -18.52 36.71 -43.52
CA PRO A 109 -17.11 36.53 -43.08
C PRO A 109 -15.99 37.10 -44.02
N ILE A 110 -14.72 36.92 -43.61
CA ILE A 110 -13.47 36.67 -44.41
C ILE A 110 -13.07 37.62 -45.59
N THR A 111 -11.78 37.99 -45.58
CA THR A 111 -10.93 38.71 -46.58
C THR A 111 -10.83 38.04 -47.97
N PRO A 112 -10.21 38.62 -49.05
CA PRO A 112 -9.33 39.80 -49.14
C PRO A 112 -9.60 40.72 -50.39
N GLU A 113 -8.57 41.50 -50.79
CA GLU A 113 -8.30 42.11 -52.12
C GLU A 113 -8.87 43.52 -52.47
N ASP A 114 -7.93 44.48 -52.46
CA ASP A 114 -7.57 45.42 -53.54
C ASP A 114 -8.44 46.61 -54.02
N GLU A 115 -7.65 47.58 -54.54
CA GLU A 115 -7.93 48.77 -55.35
C GLU A 115 -8.67 50.00 -54.76
N VAL A 116 -7.83 51.00 -54.45
CA VAL A 116 -7.91 52.38 -54.98
C VAL A 116 -9.27 53.09 -54.97
N THR A 117 -9.38 54.13 -54.14
CA THR A 117 -9.83 55.44 -54.65
C THR A 117 -9.29 56.61 -53.83
N VAL A 118 -8.84 57.64 -54.55
CA VAL A 118 -8.32 58.90 -54.02
C VAL A 118 -9.47 59.80 -53.58
N SER A 119 -9.34 60.45 -52.42
CA SER A 119 -9.82 61.83 -52.28
C SER A 119 -8.98 62.61 -51.25
N ASP A 120 -8.48 63.76 -51.68
CA ASP A 120 -7.56 64.60 -50.92
C ASP A 120 -8.23 65.35 -49.77
N ARG A 121 -7.56 65.40 -48.60
CA ARG A 121 -7.47 66.61 -47.78
C ARG A 121 -6.10 66.73 -47.10
N VAL A 122 -5.18 67.43 -47.76
CA VAL A 122 -3.94 67.95 -47.16
C VAL A 122 -4.24 69.24 -46.40
N SER A 123 -3.94 69.29 -45.10
CA SER A 123 -3.78 70.47 -44.23
C SER A 123 -3.65 69.99 -42.77
N THR A 124 -2.62 70.27 -41.97
CA THR A 124 -1.36 71.04 -42.16
C THR A 124 -0.27 70.43 -41.26
N GLU A 125 0.99 70.54 -41.66
CA GLU A 125 2.13 70.14 -40.82
C GLU A 125 2.34 71.07 -39.62
N SER A 126 2.82 70.53 -38.49
CA SER A 126 4.21 70.74 -38.01
C SER A 126 4.37 70.56 -36.48
N SER A 127 5.62 70.31 -36.06
CA SER A 127 6.13 70.44 -34.68
C SER A 127 5.87 69.34 -33.62
N VAL A 128 5.88 68.06 -34.02
CA VAL A 128 6.46 67.00 -33.15
C VAL A 128 7.46 66.19 -33.97
N HIS A 129 8.70 66.05 -33.49
CA HIS A 129 9.72 65.22 -34.14
C HIS A 129 9.23 63.77 -34.23
N PRO A 130 9.55 63.01 -35.31
CA PRO A 130 9.12 61.60 -35.44
C PRO A 130 9.53 60.71 -34.26
N CYS A 131 10.59 61.09 -33.55
CA CYS A 131 11.17 60.41 -32.39
C CYS A 131 10.33 60.50 -31.09
N LEU A 132 9.33 61.38 -31.03
CA LEU A 132 8.53 61.67 -29.84
C LEU A 132 7.08 61.15 -29.96
N ARG A 133 6.81 60.29 -30.94
CA ARG A 133 5.52 59.64 -31.09
C ARG A 133 5.50 58.40 -30.20
N GLU A 134 4.84 58.47 -29.06
CA GLU A 134 4.60 57.29 -28.23
C GLU A 134 3.75 56.28 -29.02
N ILE A 135 4.21 55.04 -29.06
CA ILE A 135 3.53 53.91 -29.69
C ILE A 135 3.37 52.85 -28.60
N ASP A 136 2.13 52.55 -28.23
CA ASP A 136 1.84 51.43 -27.33
C ASP A 136 2.09 50.11 -28.08
N ILE A 137 3.07 49.33 -27.60
CA ILE A 137 3.49 48.05 -28.19
C ILE A 137 3.34 46.97 -27.12
N SER A 138 2.76 45.82 -27.45
CA SER A 138 2.70 44.68 -26.52
C SER A 138 4.05 43.95 -26.43
N ASP A 139 4.40 43.37 -25.28
CA ASP A 139 5.70 42.67 -25.09
C ASP A 139 5.99 41.58 -26.15
N SER A 140 4.94 40.97 -26.71
CA SER A 140 5.00 39.99 -27.80
C SER A 140 5.42 40.56 -29.17
N GLN A 141 5.37 41.89 -29.36
CA GLN A 141 5.71 42.58 -30.61
C GLN A 141 7.15 43.12 -30.65
N LEU A 142 7.95 42.95 -29.58
CA LEU A 142 9.37 43.33 -29.53
C LEU A 142 10.31 42.41 -30.35
N LYS A 143 9.88 42.04 -31.56
CA LYS A 143 10.66 41.33 -32.59
C LYS A 143 10.55 41.96 -33.99
N ILE A 144 10.37 43.28 -34.05
CA ILE A 144 10.45 44.04 -35.30
C ILE A 144 11.89 44.51 -35.50
N VAL A 145 12.66 43.75 -36.30
CA VAL A 145 13.86 44.29 -36.94
C VAL A 145 13.40 45.09 -38.16
N ASN A 146 13.49 46.41 -38.11
CA ASN A 146 13.10 47.27 -39.23
C ASN A 146 14.14 47.13 -40.37
N PRO A 147 13.76 46.67 -41.57
CA PRO A 147 14.70 46.41 -42.67
C PRO A 147 15.39 47.66 -43.22
N TYR A 148 14.89 48.86 -42.92
CA TYR A 148 15.48 50.14 -43.36
C TYR A 148 16.06 50.99 -42.21
N THR A 149 15.92 50.56 -40.95
CA THR A 149 16.65 51.14 -39.82
C THR A 149 17.33 50.06 -39.01
N VAL A 150 18.34 49.43 -39.62
CA VAL A 150 19.40 48.75 -38.89
C VAL A 150 20.29 49.82 -38.25
N TYR A 151 19.77 50.45 -37.19
CA TYR A 151 20.67 50.95 -36.14
C TYR A 151 21.26 49.69 -35.52
N GLN A 152 22.45 49.31 -36.00
CA GLN A 152 23.32 48.48 -35.19
C GLN A 152 23.49 49.21 -33.87
N VAL A 153 23.34 48.49 -32.75
CA VAL A 153 23.79 49.00 -31.45
C VAL A 153 25.24 49.43 -31.69
N PRO A 154 25.61 50.70 -31.49
CA PRO A 154 26.98 51.12 -31.74
C PRO A 154 27.91 50.21 -30.93
N ASP A 155 28.96 49.70 -31.56
CA ASP A 155 30.09 49.10 -30.85
C ASP A 155 30.82 50.21 -30.09
N ASP A 156 30.16 50.69 -29.04
CA ASP A 156 30.68 51.67 -28.11
C ASP A 156 31.59 50.90 -27.14
N PRO A 157 32.92 51.12 -27.20
CA PRO A 157 33.88 50.44 -26.34
C PRO A 157 33.76 50.87 -24.87
N GLY A 158 32.86 51.80 -24.52
CA GLY A 158 32.44 52.11 -23.15
C GLY A 158 31.20 51.33 -22.68
N LEU A 159 30.24 51.02 -23.57
CA LEU A 159 29.02 50.27 -23.21
C LEU A 159 29.31 48.81 -22.89
N SER A 160 30.17 48.14 -23.67
CA SER A 160 30.54 46.74 -23.42
C SER A 160 31.24 46.55 -22.06
N PRO A 161 32.22 47.38 -21.66
CA PRO A 161 32.73 47.40 -20.29
C PRO A 161 31.70 47.82 -19.26
N ALA A 162 30.79 48.76 -19.52
CA ALA A 162 29.74 49.15 -18.58
C ALA A 162 28.80 47.98 -18.25
N PHE A 163 28.37 47.20 -19.25
CA PHE A 163 27.59 45.97 -19.02
C PHE A 163 28.40 44.86 -18.34
N LEU A 164 29.72 44.77 -18.58
CA LEU A 164 30.62 43.86 -17.86
C LEU A 164 30.91 44.30 -16.41
N LEU A 165 30.82 45.60 -16.10
CA LEU A 165 30.94 46.17 -14.75
C LEU A 165 29.64 46.05 -13.95
N LEU A 166 28.48 46.13 -14.62
CA LEU A 166 27.16 45.95 -14.02
C LEU A 166 26.80 44.47 -13.78
N ARG A 167 27.41 43.54 -14.53
CA ARG A 167 27.33 42.11 -14.21
C ARG A 167 28.26 41.81 -13.04
N GLU A 168 27.68 41.71 -11.84
CA GLU A 168 28.34 41.06 -10.71
C GLU A 168 28.93 39.73 -11.18
N ARG A 169 30.25 39.55 -10.98
CA ARG A 169 30.91 38.29 -11.34
C ARG A 169 30.21 37.15 -10.58
N PRO A 170 29.90 36.01 -11.24
CA PRO A 170 29.25 34.91 -10.54
C PRO A 170 30.10 34.51 -9.33
N PRO A 171 29.52 34.41 -8.12
CA PRO A 171 30.27 34.06 -6.93
C PRO A 171 30.94 32.69 -7.11
N ILE A 172 32.22 32.62 -6.78
CA ILE A 172 32.99 31.38 -6.82
C ILE A 172 32.68 30.62 -5.54
N TYR A 173 32.01 29.47 -5.67
CA TYR A 173 31.63 28.63 -4.55
C TYR A 173 32.68 27.55 -4.27
N SER A 174 32.78 27.13 -3.01
CA SER A 174 33.57 25.96 -2.60
C SER A 174 32.94 24.65 -3.08
N ALA A 175 33.78 23.65 -3.38
CA ALA A 175 33.37 22.30 -3.85
C ALA A 175 32.51 21.47 -2.86
N ASN A 176 32.21 22.00 -1.68
CA ASN A 176 31.21 21.42 -0.78
C ASN A 176 29.77 21.87 -1.10
N GLY A 177 29.56 22.84 -1.99
CA GLY A 177 28.22 23.33 -2.38
C GLY A 177 27.45 24.07 -1.29
N VAL A 178 27.94 24.15 -0.04
CA VAL A 178 27.21 24.72 1.10
C VAL A 178 26.87 26.19 0.86
N GLN A 179 27.86 27.02 0.51
CA GLN A 179 27.62 28.45 0.23
C GLN A 179 26.63 28.63 -0.94
N LYS A 180 26.76 27.81 -1.98
CA LYS A 180 25.87 27.79 -3.15
C LYS A 180 24.42 27.51 -2.76
N PHE A 181 24.18 26.52 -1.90
CA PHE A 181 22.84 26.23 -1.37
C PHE A 181 22.25 27.43 -0.63
N TYR A 182 22.96 27.98 0.35
CA TYR A 182 22.45 29.10 1.16
C TYR A 182 22.20 30.36 0.32
N ASP A 183 23.04 30.65 -0.68
CA ASP A 183 22.84 31.79 -1.58
C ASP A 183 21.64 31.60 -2.51
N ILE A 184 21.43 30.40 -3.08
CA ILE A 184 20.24 30.08 -3.89
C ILE A 184 18.98 30.20 -3.04
N VAL A 185 18.95 29.57 -1.87
CA VAL A 185 17.82 29.62 -0.93
C VAL A 185 17.47 31.06 -0.55
N LYS A 186 18.48 31.88 -0.22
CA LYS A 186 18.30 33.29 0.12
C LYS A 186 17.75 34.11 -1.05
N ARG A 187 18.26 33.89 -2.28
CA ARG A 187 17.78 34.54 -3.51
C ARG A 187 16.35 34.12 -3.87
N SER A 188 15.97 32.89 -3.57
CA SER A 188 14.64 32.35 -3.82
C SER A 188 13.62 32.63 -2.70
N GLY A 189 14.01 33.29 -1.61
CA GLY A 189 13.12 33.57 -0.47
C GLY A 189 12.72 32.33 0.35
N LEU A 190 13.43 31.22 0.18
CA LEU A 190 13.14 29.93 0.82
C LEU A 190 13.74 29.87 2.24
N ARG A 191 13.19 28.99 3.09
CA ARG A 191 13.79 28.69 4.41
C ARG A 191 14.91 27.65 4.26
N PRO A 192 16.14 27.91 4.74
CA PRO A 192 17.24 26.96 4.62
C PRO A 192 17.07 25.76 5.55
N ILE A 193 17.39 24.57 5.03
CA ILE A 193 17.50 23.35 5.83
C ILE A 193 18.84 23.39 6.58
N GLY A 194 18.80 23.61 7.89
CA GLY A 194 20.01 23.77 8.71
C GLY A 194 20.93 22.54 8.69
N SER A 195 20.34 21.34 8.78
CA SER A 195 21.05 20.05 8.79
C SER A 195 21.85 19.80 7.50
N LEU A 196 21.39 20.33 6.36
CA LEU A 196 22.03 20.13 5.06
C LEU A 196 23.46 20.69 4.99
N ARG A 197 23.79 21.70 5.81
CA ARG A 197 25.15 22.24 5.94
C ARG A 197 26.18 21.15 6.25
N ASN A 198 25.84 20.24 7.17
CA ASN A 198 26.74 19.19 7.61
C ASN A 198 26.69 18.00 6.64
N MET A 199 25.51 17.69 6.10
CA MET A 199 25.30 16.60 5.14
C MET A 199 26.09 16.82 3.83
N LEU A 200 26.13 18.04 3.29
CA LEU A 200 26.88 18.39 2.07
C LEU A 200 28.40 18.30 2.21
N VAL A 201 28.94 18.26 3.43
CA VAL A 201 30.36 18.04 3.73
C VAL A 201 30.63 16.56 4.07
N SER A 202 29.58 15.76 4.20
CA SER A 202 29.64 14.32 4.47
C SER A 202 29.45 13.49 3.20
N ASP A 203 29.59 12.18 3.34
CA ASP A 203 29.40 11.21 2.25
C ASP A 203 27.92 10.98 1.88
N GLN A 204 26.98 11.35 2.77
CA GLN A 204 25.58 10.93 2.73
C GLN A 204 24.63 12.13 2.92
N VAL A 205 23.71 12.36 1.98
CA VAL A 205 22.61 13.34 2.13
C VAL A 205 21.31 12.60 2.39
N ASN A 206 20.81 12.65 3.62
CA ASN A 206 19.55 12.02 4.03
C ASN A 206 18.50 13.09 4.34
N LEU A 207 17.50 13.20 3.47
CA LEU A 207 16.37 14.12 3.58
C LEU A 207 15.02 13.38 3.50
N ARG A 208 14.93 12.21 4.12
CA ARG A 208 13.70 11.40 4.18
C ARG A 208 12.51 12.14 4.80
N HIS A 209 11.36 12.12 4.14
CA HIS A 209 10.09 12.65 4.64
C HIS A 209 10.10 14.15 5.05
N TYR A 210 10.97 14.97 4.44
CA TYR A 210 11.06 16.42 4.71
C TYR A 210 9.96 17.27 4.05
N GLY A 211 9.13 16.70 3.18
CA GLY A 211 8.12 17.44 2.41
C GLY A 211 8.73 18.39 1.38
N LEU A 212 9.85 18.02 0.77
CA LEU A 212 10.63 18.92 -0.09
C LEU A 212 9.86 19.35 -1.36
N GLU A 213 9.69 20.67 -1.53
CA GLU A 213 9.15 21.27 -2.74
C GLU A 213 10.19 21.41 -3.86
N SER A 214 9.72 21.52 -5.11
CA SER A 214 10.56 21.65 -6.31
C SER A 214 11.63 22.77 -6.23
N PRO A 215 11.36 23.98 -5.70
CA PRO A 215 12.39 25.02 -5.56
C PRO A 215 13.52 24.63 -4.59
N VAL A 216 13.21 23.87 -3.54
CA VAL A 216 14.19 23.40 -2.56
C VAL A 216 15.02 22.26 -3.18
N ILE A 217 14.37 21.31 -3.87
CA ILE A 217 15.08 20.27 -4.65
C ILE A 217 16.03 20.90 -5.67
N ARG A 218 15.58 21.93 -6.40
CA ARG A 218 16.45 22.67 -7.33
C ARG A 218 17.69 23.23 -6.64
N ALA A 219 17.55 23.87 -5.48
CA ALA A 219 18.67 24.42 -4.72
C ALA A 219 19.64 23.32 -4.24
N ILE A 220 19.11 22.16 -3.82
CA ILE A 220 19.89 20.98 -3.44
C ILE A 220 20.66 20.43 -4.66
N CYS A 221 19.99 20.23 -5.80
CA CYS A 221 20.60 19.73 -7.03
C CYS A 221 21.68 20.67 -7.57
N GLU A 222 21.45 21.99 -7.57
CA GLU A 222 22.46 22.97 -7.98
C GLU A 222 23.67 22.98 -7.02
N ALA A 223 23.48 22.75 -5.72
CA ALA A 223 24.56 22.62 -4.75
C ALA A 223 25.35 21.31 -4.88
N LEU A 224 24.66 20.20 -5.18
CA LEU A 224 25.26 18.88 -5.39
C LEU A 224 25.96 18.71 -6.74
N ALA A 225 25.59 19.49 -7.77
CA ALA A 225 26.14 19.37 -9.12
C ALA A 225 27.68 19.44 -9.16
N ASP A 226 28.28 20.30 -8.33
CA ASP A 226 29.74 20.49 -8.24
C ASP A 226 30.35 19.80 -6.99
N ASN A 227 29.57 19.00 -6.26
CA ASN A 227 29.98 18.42 -4.97
C ASN A 227 30.80 17.13 -5.15
N THR A 228 31.97 17.09 -4.50
CA THR A 228 32.91 15.96 -4.59
C THR A 228 32.95 15.05 -3.35
N TYR A 229 32.07 15.26 -2.38
CA TYR A 229 32.03 14.54 -1.11
C TYR A 229 30.88 13.53 -1.06
N VAL A 230 29.70 13.95 -1.50
CA VAL A 230 28.46 13.18 -1.38
C VAL A 230 28.43 12.04 -2.41
N ARG A 231 28.28 10.81 -1.92
CA ARG A 231 28.11 9.59 -2.74
C ARG A 231 26.70 9.03 -2.71
N THR A 232 25.95 9.29 -1.64
CA THR A 232 24.56 8.82 -1.52
C THR A 232 23.61 9.99 -1.29
N VAL A 233 22.45 9.89 -1.93
CA VAL A 233 21.37 10.87 -1.78
C VAL A 233 20.08 10.10 -1.54
N ASP A 234 19.43 10.39 -0.42
CA ASP A 234 18.18 9.76 -0.01
C ASP A 234 17.12 10.84 0.16
N LEU A 235 16.14 10.81 -0.74
CA LEU A 235 15.01 11.73 -0.79
C LEU A 235 13.69 10.98 -0.50
N LYS A 236 13.73 9.78 0.09
CA LYS A 236 12.54 8.93 0.24
C LYS A 236 11.36 9.65 0.91
N GLY A 237 10.17 9.48 0.36
CA GLY A 237 8.91 10.02 0.86
C GLY A 237 8.74 11.53 0.70
N ASN A 238 9.47 12.17 -0.22
CA ASN A 238 9.21 13.55 -0.64
C ASN A 238 8.44 13.59 -1.95
N LYS A 239 7.37 14.38 -2.06
CA LYS A 239 6.58 14.47 -3.31
C LYS A 239 7.35 15.25 -4.39
N LEU A 240 7.98 14.55 -5.33
CA LEU A 240 8.76 15.16 -6.39
C LEU A 240 7.87 15.48 -7.61
N SER A 241 7.82 16.77 -7.98
CA SER A 241 7.19 17.18 -9.23
C SER A 241 8.04 16.81 -10.46
N PRO A 242 7.47 16.74 -11.68
CA PRO A 242 8.25 16.53 -12.90
C PRO A 242 9.38 17.56 -13.11
N ASP A 243 9.20 18.81 -12.66
CA ASP A 243 10.28 19.81 -12.64
C ASP A 243 11.40 19.44 -11.65
N ALA A 244 11.07 18.91 -10.48
CA ALA A 244 12.07 18.40 -9.52
C ALA A 244 12.86 17.22 -10.13
N CYS A 245 12.18 16.31 -10.83
CA CYS A 245 12.80 15.22 -11.58
C CYS A 245 13.75 15.73 -12.68
N ARG A 246 13.39 16.78 -13.42
CA ARG A 246 14.31 17.45 -14.38
C ARG A 246 15.55 18.03 -13.67
N HIS A 247 15.42 18.56 -12.46
CA HIS A 247 16.57 19.04 -11.69
C HIS A 247 17.46 17.89 -11.18
N LEU A 248 16.91 16.74 -10.82
CA LEU A 248 17.66 15.52 -10.51
C LEU A 248 18.37 14.95 -11.74
N ASN A 249 17.72 14.93 -12.91
CA ASN A 249 18.33 14.54 -14.18
C ASN A 249 19.57 15.40 -14.49
N ASN A 250 19.44 16.72 -14.38
CA ASN A 250 20.55 17.66 -14.58
C ASN A 250 21.65 17.57 -13.52
N LEU A 251 21.35 17.06 -12.31
CA LEU A 251 22.35 16.74 -11.29
C LEU A 251 23.14 15.50 -11.72
N LEU A 252 22.46 14.39 -12.03
CA LEU A 252 23.09 13.12 -12.41
C LEU A 252 23.88 13.20 -13.73
N LEU A 253 23.48 14.04 -14.68
CA LEU A 253 24.25 14.28 -15.91
C LEU A 253 25.55 15.08 -15.69
N LYS A 254 25.75 15.68 -14.50
CA LYS A 254 26.92 16.51 -14.17
C LYS A 254 27.78 15.92 -13.06
N ASN A 255 27.15 15.33 -12.05
CA ASN A 255 27.83 14.78 -10.89
C ASN A 255 28.20 13.31 -11.13
N ASN A 256 29.51 13.06 -11.08
CA ASN A 256 30.11 11.73 -11.30
C ASN A 256 30.53 11.05 -9.99
N MET A 257 30.02 11.51 -8.84
CA MET A 257 30.41 11.07 -7.49
C MET A 257 29.27 10.35 -6.77
N ILE A 258 28.02 10.67 -7.09
CA ILE A 258 26.85 9.97 -6.57
C ILE A 258 26.81 8.55 -7.15
N THR A 259 26.87 7.56 -6.26
CA THR A 259 26.80 6.13 -6.54
C THR A 259 25.48 5.50 -6.10
N SER A 260 24.72 6.14 -5.22
CA SER A 260 23.40 5.67 -4.77
C SER A 260 22.37 6.79 -4.67
N LEU A 261 21.18 6.56 -5.22
CA LEU A 261 20.04 7.48 -5.15
C LEU A 261 18.77 6.71 -4.75
N SER A 262 18.16 7.08 -3.62
CA SER A 262 16.81 6.63 -3.27
C SER A 262 15.79 7.75 -3.44
N LEU A 263 14.81 7.47 -4.30
CA LEU A 263 13.61 8.26 -4.53
C LEU A 263 12.35 7.47 -4.10
N SER A 264 12.49 6.46 -3.23
CA SER A 264 11.37 5.62 -2.76
C SER A 264 10.19 6.46 -2.28
N GLY A 265 8.96 6.12 -2.66
CA GLY A 265 7.75 6.83 -2.21
C GLY A 265 7.59 8.26 -2.73
N CYS A 266 8.36 8.70 -3.74
CA CYS A 266 8.39 10.11 -4.16
C CYS A 266 7.28 10.55 -5.13
N GLN A 267 6.34 9.67 -5.48
CA GLN A 267 5.21 9.95 -6.39
C GLN A 267 5.63 10.52 -7.76
N ILE A 268 6.75 10.04 -8.30
CA ILE A 268 7.38 10.52 -9.55
C ILE A 268 6.41 10.46 -10.75
N GLY A 269 5.66 9.37 -10.88
CA GLY A 269 4.76 9.12 -12.02
C GLY A 269 5.47 8.99 -13.38
N ALA A 270 4.71 8.65 -14.42
CA ALA A 270 5.25 8.52 -15.79
C ALA A 270 5.93 9.81 -16.30
N ASN A 271 5.32 10.97 -16.04
CA ASN A 271 5.86 12.28 -16.38
C ASN A 271 7.16 12.64 -15.64
N GLY A 272 7.41 12.09 -14.46
CA GLY A 272 8.68 12.25 -13.76
C GLY A 272 9.73 11.26 -14.25
N ALA A 273 9.32 10.03 -14.57
CA ALA A 273 10.19 8.98 -15.11
C ALA A 273 10.77 9.37 -16.48
N SER A 274 9.96 9.90 -17.39
CA SER A 274 10.43 10.41 -18.69
C SER A 274 11.45 11.55 -18.56
N ARG A 275 11.40 12.33 -17.46
CA ARG A 275 12.38 13.40 -17.16
C ARG A 275 13.68 12.91 -16.56
N LEU A 276 13.75 11.66 -16.09
CA LEU A 276 14.96 11.02 -15.55
C LEU A 276 15.66 10.10 -16.57
N CYS A 277 15.01 9.84 -17.72
CA CYS A 277 15.48 8.92 -18.76
C CYS A 277 16.92 9.21 -19.21
N ASP A 278 17.24 10.46 -19.56
CA ASP A 278 18.58 10.83 -20.06
C ASP A 278 19.68 10.54 -19.04
N ALA A 279 19.44 10.90 -17.77
CA ALA A 279 20.38 10.65 -16.69
C ALA A 279 20.55 9.16 -16.38
N ILE A 280 19.45 8.39 -16.36
CA ILE A 280 19.50 6.94 -16.14
C ILE A 280 20.24 6.25 -17.27
N SER A 281 20.09 6.69 -18.52
CA SER A 281 20.82 6.14 -19.67
C SER A 281 22.30 6.51 -19.63
N MET A 282 22.63 7.80 -19.51
CA MET A 282 23.99 8.31 -19.71
C MET A 282 24.90 8.25 -18.47
N ASN A 283 24.37 8.15 -17.25
CA ASN A 283 25.19 8.17 -16.05
C ASN A 283 25.87 6.80 -15.79
N ALA A 284 27.20 6.78 -15.78
CA ALA A 284 28.02 5.58 -15.56
C ALA A 284 28.55 5.43 -14.12
N THR A 285 28.12 6.28 -13.17
CA THR A 285 28.65 6.33 -11.79
C THR A 285 27.65 5.88 -10.73
N LEU A 286 26.36 6.05 -11.02
CA LEU A 286 25.25 5.61 -10.22
C LEU A 286 25.15 4.08 -10.33
N LYS A 287 25.37 3.38 -9.23
CA LYS A 287 25.32 1.91 -9.13
C LYS A 287 23.99 1.41 -8.59
N MET A 288 23.36 2.19 -7.71
CA MET A 288 22.12 1.79 -7.02
C MET A 288 21.05 2.88 -7.18
N LEU A 289 19.91 2.51 -7.77
CA LEU A 289 18.76 3.39 -7.98
C LEU A 289 17.49 2.77 -7.39
N ASP A 290 16.91 3.43 -6.40
CA ASP A 290 15.67 2.99 -5.75
C ASP A 290 14.51 3.93 -6.14
N LEU A 291 13.59 3.37 -6.92
CA LEU A 291 12.37 3.97 -7.46
C LEU A 291 11.12 3.27 -6.91
N SER A 292 11.20 2.60 -5.76
CA SER A 292 10.08 1.90 -5.13
C SER A 292 8.90 2.84 -4.80
N SER A 293 7.65 2.35 -4.85
CA SER A 293 6.44 3.11 -4.48
C SER A 293 6.30 4.49 -5.18
N CYS A 294 6.77 4.61 -6.43
CA CYS A 294 6.83 5.89 -7.15
C CYS A 294 5.64 6.15 -8.09
N TYR A 295 4.67 5.24 -8.15
CA TYR A 295 3.51 5.27 -9.05
C TYR A 295 3.89 5.45 -10.54
N ILE A 296 5.02 4.87 -10.94
CA ILE A 296 5.60 5.02 -12.29
C ILE A 296 4.64 4.50 -13.37
N GLY A 297 3.96 3.37 -13.14
CA GLY A 297 3.05 2.73 -14.09
C GLY A 297 3.76 2.19 -15.34
N ASN A 298 3.02 1.56 -16.24
CA ASN A 298 3.62 0.91 -17.43
C ASN A 298 4.27 1.93 -18.39
N GLU A 299 3.64 3.09 -18.60
CA GLU A 299 4.19 4.20 -19.42
C GLU A 299 5.49 4.76 -18.83
N GLY A 300 5.55 4.97 -17.51
CA GLY A 300 6.79 5.40 -16.86
C GLY A 300 7.89 4.34 -16.92
N PHE A 301 7.50 3.06 -16.84
CA PHE A 301 8.42 1.94 -16.92
C PHE A 301 8.97 1.75 -18.34
N GLU A 302 8.23 2.07 -19.40
CA GLU A 302 8.75 2.09 -20.77
C GLU A 302 9.99 3.00 -20.88
N TYR A 303 9.91 4.24 -20.37
CA TYR A 303 11.06 5.16 -20.36
C TYR A 303 12.24 4.64 -19.53
N ILE A 304 11.97 4.05 -18.36
CA ILE A 304 13.03 3.53 -17.48
C ILE A 304 13.66 2.26 -18.07
N ALA A 305 12.87 1.34 -18.61
CA ALA A 305 13.34 0.12 -19.26
C ALA A 305 14.19 0.44 -20.49
N PHE A 306 13.80 1.44 -21.28
CA PHE A 306 14.62 1.96 -22.38
C PHE A 306 15.94 2.53 -21.85
N ALA A 307 15.91 3.45 -20.88
CA ALA A 307 17.12 4.05 -20.31
C ALA A 307 18.09 3.02 -19.70
N LEU A 308 17.57 2.01 -19.00
CA LEU A 308 18.35 0.93 -18.39
C LEU A 308 18.88 -0.11 -19.40
N SER A 309 18.32 -0.17 -20.61
CA SER A 309 18.81 -1.07 -21.67
C SER A 309 20.16 -0.61 -22.20
N ASP A 310 20.36 0.71 -22.33
CA ASP A 310 21.61 1.31 -22.81
C ASP A 310 22.63 1.58 -21.69
N ASN A 311 22.19 1.60 -20.41
CA ASN A 311 23.02 2.06 -19.31
C ASN A 311 24.22 1.14 -19.00
N GLN A 312 25.35 1.78 -18.67
CA GLN A 312 26.65 1.12 -18.45
C GLN A 312 27.22 1.35 -17.02
N GLY A 313 26.37 1.55 -16.00
CA GLY A 313 26.82 1.75 -14.61
C GLY A 313 25.91 1.22 -13.50
N LEU A 314 24.61 1.07 -13.75
CA LEU A 314 23.60 0.65 -12.78
C LEU A 314 23.64 -0.86 -12.54
N GLU A 315 24.13 -1.23 -11.36
CA GLU A 315 24.23 -2.61 -10.89
C GLU A 315 22.94 -3.07 -10.21
N SER A 316 22.22 -2.17 -9.54
CA SER A 316 21.02 -2.48 -8.77
C SER A 316 19.89 -1.46 -8.99
N VAL A 317 18.71 -1.95 -9.32
CA VAL A 317 17.50 -1.15 -9.53
C VAL A 317 16.33 -1.74 -8.74
N ASN A 318 15.67 -0.90 -7.94
CA ASN A 318 14.43 -1.24 -7.26
C ASN A 318 13.23 -0.51 -7.90
N LEU A 319 12.30 -1.29 -8.47
CA LEU A 319 11.07 -0.85 -9.10
C LEU A 319 9.82 -1.48 -8.45
N SER A 320 9.93 -1.88 -7.18
CA SER A 320 8.81 -2.42 -6.41
C SER A 320 7.66 -1.42 -6.22
N ASP A 321 6.42 -1.92 -6.09
CA ASP A 321 5.21 -1.11 -5.87
C ASP A 321 5.03 0.04 -6.89
N ASN A 322 5.20 -0.25 -8.17
CA ASN A 322 5.04 0.74 -9.26
C ASN A 322 3.82 0.53 -10.14
N ARG A 323 2.91 -0.38 -9.74
CA ARG A 323 1.69 -0.74 -10.47
C ARG A 323 1.97 -1.25 -11.89
N LEU A 324 3.04 -2.03 -12.04
CA LEU A 324 3.38 -2.69 -13.30
C LEU A 324 2.49 -3.91 -13.53
N ASP A 325 2.02 -4.12 -14.76
CA ASP A 325 1.13 -5.22 -15.15
C ASP A 325 1.59 -5.92 -16.43
N GLU A 326 0.71 -6.70 -17.08
CA GLU A 326 1.06 -7.46 -18.27
C GLU A 326 1.37 -6.63 -19.53
N THR A 327 1.00 -5.35 -19.57
CA THR A 327 1.30 -4.48 -20.71
C THR A 327 2.80 -4.18 -20.83
N CYS A 328 3.53 -4.07 -19.72
CA CYS A 328 4.97 -3.79 -19.72
C CYS A 328 5.84 -5.00 -20.12
N SER A 329 5.22 -6.10 -20.57
CA SER A 329 5.92 -7.35 -20.88
C SER A 329 6.99 -7.19 -21.96
N GLU A 330 6.73 -6.35 -22.96
CA GLU A 330 7.67 -6.15 -24.09
C GLU A 330 8.87 -5.32 -23.63
N ASN A 331 8.63 -4.20 -22.94
CA ASN A 331 9.70 -3.39 -22.33
C ASN A 331 10.53 -4.18 -21.32
N LEU A 332 9.92 -5.08 -20.53
CA LEU A 332 10.65 -5.96 -19.60
C LEU A 332 11.49 -7.02 -20.34
N GLN A 333 11.00 -7.57 -21.45
CA GLN A 333 11.78 -8.49 -22.29
C GLN A 333 13.00 -7.77 -22.87
N ASP A 334 12.83 -6.54 -23.35
CA ASP A 334 13.89 -5.78 -24.01
C ASP A 334 14.92 -5.27 -23.01
N LEU A 335 14.48 -4.77 -21.84
CA LEU A 335 15.36 -4.46 -20.69
C LEU A 335 16.27 -5.64 -20.36
N LEU A 336 15.67 -6.82 -20.13
CA LEU A 336 16.44 -8.01 -19.77
C LEU A 336 17.29 -8.55 -20.93
N SER A 337 16.92 -8.27 -22.19
CA SER A 337 17.67 -8.72 -23.37
C SER A 337 18.92 -7.91 -23.67
N HIS A 338 18.96 -6.64 -23.27
CA HIS A 338 20.02 -5.69 -23.63
C HIS A 338 20.81 -5.16 -22.42
N SER A 339 20.32 -5.29 -21.18
CA SER A 339 21.09 -4.88 -19.99
C SER A 339 22.35 -5.73 -19.80
N GLU A 340 23.50 -5.14 -20.08
CA GLU A 340 24.81 -5.81 -19.95
C GLU A 340 25.39 -5.73 -18.54
N ILE A 341 24.87 -4.89 -17.64
CA ILE A 341 25.48 -4.65 -16.31
C ILE A 341 24.52 -4.85 -15.13
N LEU A 342 23.19 -4.82 -15.35
CA LEU A 342 22.21 -4.91 -14.27
C LEU A 342 22.28 -6.28 -13.56
N THR A 343 22.75 -6.28 -12.30
CA THR A 343 22.95 -7.50 -11.50
C THR A 343 21.81 -7.79 -10.54
N HIS A 344 21.12 -6.75 -10.05
CA HIS A 344 20.02 -6.86 -9.09
C HIS A 344 18.79 -6.09 -9.59
N LEU A 345 17.66 -6.78 -9.75
CA LEU A 345 16.39 -6.18 -10.16
C LEU A 345 15.28 -6.56 -9.18
N ASP A 346 14.69 -5.56 -8.54
CA ASP A 346 13.50 -5.73 -7.70
C ASP A 346 12.24 -5.26 -8.44
N LEU A 347 11.30 -6.20 -8.63
CA LEU A 347 9.99 -5.99 -9.24
C LEU A 347 8.87 -6.42 -8.28
N SER A 348 9.14 -6.53 -6.99
CA SER A 348 8.16 -6.96 -5.99
C SER A 348 6.94 -6.04 -5.90
N TRP A 349 5.84 -6.55 -5.36
CA TRP A 349 4.63 -5.74 -5.11
C TRP A 349 4.01 -5.11 -6.37
N ASN A 350 4.13 -5.80 -7.52
CA ASN A 350 3.50 -5.42 -8.79
C ASN A 350 2.42 -6.45 -9.19
N SER A 351 1.89 -6.39 -10.41
CA SER A 351 0.84 -7.29 -10.92
C SER A 351 1.36 -8.26 -11.99
N LEU A 352 2.55 -8.83 -11.78
CA LEU A 352 3.28 -9.64 -12.79
C LEU A 352 2.84 -11.12 -12.86
N TYR A 353 1.56 -11.42 -12.61
CA TYR A 353 1.01 -12.78 -12.59
C TYR A 353 0.69 -13.36 -13.97
N SER A 354 0.52 -12.52 -15.01
CA SER A 354 0.09 -12.97 -16.34
C SER A 354 1.09 -13.91 -17.04
N ALA A 355 0.57 -14.91 -17.75
CA ALA A 355 1.38 -15.76 -18.62
C ALA A 355 2.08 -15.00 -19.76
N LYS A 356 1.63 -13.79 -20.14
CA LYS A 356 2.33 -12.94 -21.14
C LYS A 356 3.68 -12.49 -20.59
N ILE A 357 3.70 -11.93 -19.37
CA ILE A 357 4.93 -11.36 -18.80
C ILE A 357 5.96 -12.43 -18.44
N TRP A 358 5.53 -13.62 -18.03
CA TRP A 358 6.42 -14.76 -17.82
C TRP A 358 7.09 -15.29 -19.10
N LYS A 359 6.41 -15.22 -20.26
CA LYS A 359 7.03 -15.55 -21.56
C LYS A 359 8.11 -14.54 -21.92
N ALA A 360 7.82 -13.24 -21.73
CA ALA A 360 8.77 -12.14 -21.94
C ALA A 360 10.01 -12.26 -21.03
N LEU A 361 9.79 -12.44 -19.73
CA LEU A 361 10.86 -12.60 -18.73
C LEU A 361 11.79 -13.77 -19.07
N ILE A 362 11.25 -14.93 -19.45
CA ILE A 362 12.07 -16.07 -19.93
C ILE A 362 12.80 -15.74 -21.24
N ASN A 363 12.21 -14.96 -22.14
CA ASN A 363 12.85 -14.62 -23.41
C ASN A 363 14.03 -13.67 -23.22
N GLY A 364 13.91 -12.65 -22.36
CA GLY A 364 15.02 -11.76 -22.01
C GLY A 364 16.14 -12.52 -21.28
N LEU A 365 15.79 -13.28 -20.23
CA LEU A 365 16.75 -14.03 -19.42
C LEU A 365 17.44 -15.21 -20.14
N LYS A 366 17.08 -15.52 -21.39
CA LYS A 366 17.87 -16.43 -22.24
C LYS A 366 19.15 -15.79 -22.78
N LYS A 367 19.14 -14.46 -22.95
CA LYS A 367 20.28 -13.67 -23.43
C LYS A 367 21.05 -13.05 -22.26
N ASN A 368 20.36 -12.76 -21.16
CA ASN A 368 20.95 -12.13 -19.99
C ASN A 368 21.90 -13.08 -19.24
N GLU A 369 23.18 -12.72 -19.18
CA GLU A 369 24.20 -13.47 -18.43
C GLU A 369 24.62 -12.76 -17.13
N THR A 370 24.00 -11.62 -16.78
CA THR A 370 24.51 -10.66 -15.79
C THR A 370 23.56 -10.38 -14.63
N LEU A 371 22.28 -10.72 -14.72
CA LEU A 371 21.31 -10.62 -13.63
C LEU A 371 21.45 -11.80 -12.66
N HIS A 372 22.04 -11.52 -11.50
CA HIS A 372 22.28 -12.49 -10.44
C HIS A 372 21.13 -12.54 -9.43
N SER A 373 20.44 -11.41 -9.19
CA SER A 373 19.36 -11.30 -8.21
C SER A 373 18.07 -10.76 -8.84
N LEU A 374 16.97 -11.48 -8.63
CA LEU A 374 15.64 -11.12 -9.10
C LEU A 374 14.60 -11.28 -7.98
N ASN A 375 13.92 -10.19 -7.61
CA ASN A 375 12.80 -10.22 -6.66
C ASN A 375 11.45 -10.07 -7.39
N LEU A 376 10.60 -11.08 -7.22
CA LEU A 376 9.23 -11.18 -7.74
C LEU A 376 8.24 -11.51 -6.61
N SER A 377 8.56 -11.17 -5.36
CA SER A 377 7.64 -11.31 -4.24
C SER A 377 6.41 -10.40 -4.39
N TRP A 378 5.31 -10.69 -3.68
CA TRP A 378 4.09 -9.87 -3.70
C TRP A 378 3.47 -9.61 -5.10
N ASN A 379 3.67 -10.51 -6.06
CA ASN A 379 3.19 -10.35 -7.44
C ASN A 379 1.92 -11.16 -7.77
N ALA A 380 1.26 -11.73 -6.76
CA ALA A 380 0.11 -12.62 -6.88
C ALA A 380 0.34 -13.85 -7.78
N LEU A 381 1.60 -14.27 -7.97
CA LEU A 381 2.01 -15.37 -8.85
C LEU A 381 1.33 -16.68 -8.46
N GLY A 382 0.80 -17.42 -9.44
CA GLY A 382 0.02 -18.63 -9.20
C GLY A 382 0.37 -19.79 -10.13
N THR A 383 -0.59 -20.71 -10.27
CA THR A 383 -0.46 -21.95 -11.07
C THR A 383 -0.05 -21.70 -12.53
N GLU A 384 -0.52 -20.61 -13.14
CA GLU A 384 -0.25 -20.24 -14.54
C GLU A 384 1.24 -19.96 -14.80
N CYS A 385 1.94 -19.42 -13.82
CA CYS A 385 3.36 -19.09 -13.90
C CYS A 385 4.25 -20.35 -13.82
N VAL A 386 3.75 -21.46 -13.25
CA VAL A 386 4.57 -22.63 -12.88
C VAL A 386 5.27 -23.32 -14.07
N PRO A 387 4.63 -23.54 -15.24
CA PRO A 387 5.32 -24.12 -16.40
C PRO A 387 6.39 -23.20 -16.99
N HIS A 388 6.31 -21.91 -16.68
CA HIS A 388 7.30 -20.90 -17.04
C HIS A 388 8.43 -20.87 -16.01
N LEU A 389 8.13 -20.77 -14.72
CA LEU A 389 9.10 -20.88 -13.63
C LEU A 389 9.94 -22.17 -13.70
N TYR A 390 9.33 -23.30 -14.08
CA TYR A 390 10.05 -24.55 -14.37
C TYR A 390 11.15 -24.37 -15.41
N LYS A 391 10.84 -23.68 -16.52
CA LYS A 391 11.78 -23.41 -17.62
C LYS A 391 12.82 -22.38 -17.23
N LEU A 392 12.48 -21.41 -16.39
CA LEU A 392 13.41 -20.44 -15.83
C LEU A 392 14.45 -21.18 -14.98
N LEU A 393 14.03 -21.82 -13.88
CA LEU A 393 14.90 -22.53 -12.96
C LEU A 393 15.74 -23.63 -13.65
N SER A 394 15.17 -24.36 -14.62
CA SER A 394 15.89 -25.43 -15.34
C SER A 394 16.87 -24.93 -16.42
N ARG A 395 16.92 -23.62 -16.72
CA ARG A 395 17.74 -23.08 -17.84
C ARG A 395 18.50 -21.79 -17.52
N SER A 396 18.15 -21.07 -16.46
CA SER A 396 18.85 -19.88 -15.99
C SER A 396 20.29 -20.21 -15.63
N ARG A 397 21.24 -19.45 -16.17
CA ARG A 397 22.68 -19.61 -15.89
C ARG A 397 23.24 -18.54 -14.97
N SER A 398 22.60 -17.38 -14.92
CA SER A 398 23.02 -16.17 -14.20
C SER A 398 22.35 -16.01 -12.84
N ILE A 399 21.07 -16.37 -12.69
CA ILE A 399 20.32 -16.13 -11.44
C ILE A 399 20.86 -17.01 -10.29
N GLU A 400 21.35 -16.33 -9.27
CA GLU A 400 21.83 -16.87 -8.00
C GLU A 400 20.82 -16.66 -6.87
N LYS A 401 20.11 -15.52 -6.85
CA LYS A 401 19.08 -15.18 -5.86
C LYS A 401 17.73 -14.97 -6.54
N LEU A 402 16.73 -15.77 -6.15
CA LEU A 402 15.35 -15.62 -6.62
C LEU A 402 14.38 -15.52 -5.44
N ASP A 403 13.68 -14.39 -5.34
CA ASP A 403 12.61 -14.19 -4.36
C ASP A 403 11.23 -14.31 -5.02
N LEU A 404 10.44 -15.25 -4.52
CA LEU A 404 9.07 -15.59 -4.91
C LEU A 404 8.15 -15.62 -3.69
N SER A 405 8.56 -15.03 -2.56
CA SER A 405 7.78 -14.97 -1.33
C SER A 405 6.47 -14.19 -1.50
N TRP A 406 5.51 -14.39 -0.59
CA TRP A 406 4.23 -13.66 -0.59
C TRP A 406 3.46 -13.74 -1.92
N ASN A 407 3.38 -14.95 -2.48
CA ASN A 407 2.66 -15.24 -3.71
C ASN A 407 1.57 -16.30 -3.46
N ARG A 408 0.95 -16.82 -4.53
CA ARG A 408 -0.17 -17.75 -4.49
C ARG A 408 0.23 -19.18 -4.89
N PHE A 409 1.50 -19.57 -4.71
CA PHE A 409 1.96 -20.92 -5.02
C PHE A 409 1.35 -21.95 -4.06
N THR A 410 0.59 -22.90 -4.60
CA THR A 410 -0.07 -23.97 -3.83
C THR A 410 0.81 -25.23 -3.72
N GLY A 411 0.44 -26.18 -2.88
CA GLY A 411 1.18 -27.45 -2.72
C GLY A 411 1.35 -28.25 -4.01
N ASP A 412 0.39 -28.18 -4.93
CA ASP A 412 0.50 -28.82 -6.26
C ASP A 412 1.56 -28.14 -7.15
N ASN A 413 1.90 -26.88 -6.86
CA ASN A 413 2.95 -26.13 -7.56
C ASN A 413 4.35 -26.43 -7.03
N ALA A 414 4.48 -26.88 -5.78
CA ALA A 414 5.76 -27.24 -5.19
C ALA A 414 6.44 -28.40 -5.93
N VAL A 415 5.69 -29.39 -6.41
CA VAL A 415 6.23 -30.59 -7.09
C VAL A 415 6.99 -30.23 -8.39
N PRO A 416 6.44 -29.46 -9.35
CA PRO A 416 7.20 -29.04 -10.52
C PRO A 416 8.34 -28.08 -10.17
N ILE A 417 8.19 -27.19 -9.17
CA ILE A 417 9.30 -26.32 -8.72
C ILE A 417 10.46 -27.18 -8.19
N ALA A 418 10.18 -28.12 -7.29
CA ALA A 418 11.13 -29.12 -6.79
C ALA A 418 11.83 -29.89 -7.94
N ALA A 419 11.08 -30.33 -8.95
CA ALA A 419 11.62 -31.02 -10.12
C ALA A 419 12.40 -30.12 -11.11
N ALA A 420 12.39 -28.80 -10.91
CA ALA A 420 13.26 -27.85 -11.60
C ALA A 420 14.54 -27.59 -10.78
N LEU A 421 14.43 -27.51 -9.45
CA LEU A 421 15.57 -27.30 -8.55
C LEU A 421 16.59 -28.45 -8.61
N THR A 422 16.15 -29.69 -8.79
CA THR A 422 17.07 -30.83 -9.00
C THR A 422 17.93 -30.73 -10.27
N LYS A 423 17.55 -29.86 -11.21
CA LYS A 423 18.29 -29.60 -12.46
C LYS A 423 19.10 -28.31 -12.42
N ASN A 424 18.89 -27.47 -11.42
CA ASN A 424 19.58 -26.20 -11.29
C ASN A 424 20.90 -26.36 -10.51
N SER A 425 21.95 -25.69 -10.99
CA SER A 425 23.30 -25.72 -10.41
C SER A 425 23.90 -24.32 -10.26
N THR A 426 23.06 -23.29 -10.20
CA THR A 426 23.46 -21.87 -10.18
C THR A 426 22.79 -21.10 -9.04
N LEU A 427 21.51 -21.38 -8.78
CA LEU A 427 20.72 -20.77 -7.72
C LEU A 427 21.29 -21.09 -6.34
N GLN A 428 21.66 -20.04 -5.61
CA GLN A 428 22.24 -20.05 -4.28
C GLN A 428 21.20 -19.75 -3.19
N GLU A 429 20.27 -18.83 -3.46
CA GLU A 429 19.17 -18.45 -2.57
C GLU A 429 17.80 -18.55 -3.27
N LEU A 430 16.86 -19.23 -2.64
CA LEU A 430 15.47 -19.31 -3.07
C LEU A 430 14.53 -18.94 -1.93
N HIS A 431 13.78 -17.85 -2.08
CA HIS A 431 12.73 -17.48 -1.14
C HIS A 431 11.35 -17.85 -1.70
N LEU A 432 10.63 -18.69 -0.96
CA LEU A 432 9.26 -19.15 -1.23
C LEU A 432 8.35 -19.01 0.00
N GLY A 433 8.83 -18.34 1.06
CA GLY A 433 8.07 -18.07 2.27
C GLY A 433 6.76 -17.32 2.02
N ASN A 434 5.82 -17.43 2.98
CA ASN A 434 4.49 -16.81 2.91
C ASN A 434 3.68 -17.20 1.64
N ASN A 435 3.88 -18.42 1.14
CA ASN A 435 3.06 -19.03 0.08
C ASN A 435 2.21 -20.20 0.64
N PRO A 436 1.01 -20.46 0.10
CA PRO A 436 0.12 -21.55 0.52
C PRO A 436 0.58 -22.96 0.03
N LEU A 437 1.88 -23.27 0.14
CA LEU A 437 2.51 -24.52 -0.32
C LEU A 437 2.07 -25.76 0.48
N ARG A 438 1.54 -25.58 1.70
CA ARG A 438 1.16 -26.65 2.65
C ARG A 438 2.34 -27.58 2.99
N ALA A 439 2.08 -28.54 3.89
CA ALA A 439 3.09 -29.48 4.35
C ALA A 439 3.60 -30.46 3.28
N GLN A 440 2.75 -30.87 2.32
CA GLN A 440 3.21 -31.70 1.20
C GLN A 440 4.17 -30.92 0.29
N GLY A 441 3.92 -29.62 0.06
CA GLY A 441 4.78 -28.80 -0.79
C GLY A 441 6.13 -28.49 -0.14
N ALA A 442 6.13 -28.18 1.17
CA ALA A 442 7.38 -28.05 1.93
C ALA A 442 8.23 -29.33 1.85
N LEU A 443 7.62 -30.50 2.06
CA LEU A 443 8.31 -31.80 1.95
C LEU A 443 8.88 -32.04 0.53
N ALA A 444 8.15 -31.68 -0.53
CA ALA A 444 8.64 -31.82 -1.90
C ALA A 444 9.86 -30.92 -2.20
N LEU A 445 9.87 -29.69 -1.68
CA LEU A 445 10.96 -28.74 -1.87
C LEU A 445 12.21 -29.14 -1.05
N VAL A 446 12.04 -29.56 0.21
CA VAL A 446 13.16 -30.07 1.03
C VAL A 446 13.74 -31.35 0.42
N ARG A 447 12.90 -32.25 -0.11
CA ARG A 447 13.37 -33.44 -0.84
C ARG A 447 14.25 -33.10 -2.05
N ALA A 448 13.92 -32.06 -2.81
CA ALA A 448 14.70 -31.68 -3.99
C ALA A 448 16.14 -31.26 -3.67
N ILE A 449 16.40 -30.68 -2.49
CA ILE A 449 17.73 -30.18 -2.11
C ILE A 449 18.63 -31.25 -1.45
N THR A 450 18.08 -32.45 -1.19
CA THR A 450 18.84 -33.60 -0.66
C THR A 450 20.02 -33.97 -1.56
N PRO A 451 21.14 -34.46 -0.98
CA PRO A 451 22.35 -34.79 -1.75
C PRO A 451 22.12 -35.86 -2.83
N HIS A 452 21.12 -36.73 -2.64
CA HIS A 452 20.78 -37.80 -3.57
C HIS A 452 20.09 -37.31 -4.84
N LEU A 453 19.27 -36.25 -4.74
CA LEU A 453 18.48 -35.69 -5.85
C LEU A 453 19.16 -34.49 -6.53
N SER A 454 19.98 -33.72 -5.80
CA SER A 454 20.68 -32.54 -6.31
C SER A 454 22.15 -32.46 -5.85
N PRO A 455 23.00 -33.41 -6.29
CA PRO A 455 24.41 -33.46 -5.87
C PRO A 455 25.22 -32.24 -6.34
N GLY A 456 24.83 -31.60 -7.45
CA GLY A 456 25.48 -30.40 -8.01
C GLY A 456 24.78 -29.07 -7.73
N SER A 457 23.84 -29.02 -6.78
CA SER A 457 23.16 -27.76 -6.43
C SER A 457 24.04 -26.88 -5.55
N THR A 458 24.13 -25.59 -5.93
CA THR A 458 24.82 -24.52 -5.21
C THR A 458 23.96 -23.84 -4.13
N LEU A 459 22.70 -24.28 -3.97
CA LEU A 459 21.74 -23.68 -3.05
C LEU A 459 22.24 -23.78 -1.60
N TYR A 460 22.41 -22.65 -0.93
CA TYR A 460 22.72 -22.56 0.51
C TYR A 460 21.55 -22.02 1.33
N LEU A 461 20.56 -21.34 0.72
CA LEU A 461 19.38 -20.85 1.42
C LEU A 461 18.10 -21.29 0.72
N LEU A 462 17.29 -22.09 1.42
CA LEU A 462 15.90 -22.36 1.08
C LEU A 462 15.00 -21.71 2.13
N ASP A 463 14.38 -20.59 1.78
CA ASP A 463 13.52 -19.83 2.70
C ASP A 463 12.05 -20.19 2.48
N LEU A 464 11.50 -20.94 3.44
CA LEU A 464 10.09 -21.34 3.52
C LEU A 464 9.46 -20.79 4.82
N GLU A 465 9.81 -19.56 5.20
CA GLU A 465 9.16 -18.83 6.30
C GLU A 465 7.63 -18.88 6.19
N ASN A 466 6.95 -19.08 7.33
CA ASN A 466 5.49 -19.25 7.41
C ASN A 466 4.91 -20.44 6.58
N VAL A 467 5.76 -21.33 6.06
CA VAL A 467 5.33 -22.61 5.49
C VAL A 467 5.56 -23.72 6.50
N TRP A 468 4.50 -24.44 6.84
CA TRP A 468 4.51 -25.47 7.87
C TRP A 468 4.78 -26.84 7.25
N ALA A 469 5.72 -27.59 7.83
CA ALA A 469 6.13 -28.94 7.41
C ALA A 469 5.44 -30.04 8.25
N ASN A 470 5.34 -31.26 7.71
CA ASN A 470 4.99 -32.45 8.49
C ASN A 470 6.25 -33.04 9.15
N LYS A 471 6.06 -33.90 10.16
CA LYS A 471 7.15 -34.64 10.83
C LYS A 471 8.05 -35.41 9.84
N ASP A 472 7.50 -35.84 8.70
CA ASP A 472 8.20 -36.58 7.64
C ASP A 472 9.41 -35.82 7.06
N VAL A 473 9.44 -34.49 7.20
CA VAL A 473 10.53 -33.62 6.74
C VAL A 473 11.81 -33.79 7.58
N LEU A 474 11.70 -34.28 8.83
CA LEU A 474 12.86 -34.42 9.73
C LEU A 474 13.95 -35.34 9.15
N GLN A 475 13.57 -36.47 8.53
CA GLN A 475 14.54 -37.38 7.93
C GLN A 475 15.35 -36.70 6.81
N GLU A 476 14.66 -35.94 5.96
CA GLU A 476 15.29 -35.22 4.84
C GLU A 476 16.24 -34.13 5.36
N LEU A 477 15.87 -33.44 6.45
CA LEU A 477 16.73 -32.44 7.10
C LEU A 477 17.97 -33.05 7.76
N GLU A 478 17.84 -34.19 8.44
CA GLU A 478 18.99 -34.95 8.99
C GLU A 478 19.96 -35.40 7.88
N GLU A 479 19.44 -35.82 6.72
CA GLU A 479 20.26 -36.17 5.55
C GLU A 479 20.97 -34.95 4.94
N ILE A 480 20.33 -33.78 4.93
CA ILE A 480 20.92 -32.51 4.47
C ILE A 480 21.99 -32.03 5.44
N GLU A 481 21.72 -31.97 6.74
CA GLU A 481 22.67 -31.54 7.78
C GLU A 481 23.97 -32.37 7.72
N LYS A 482 23.83 -33.69 7.52
CA LYS A 482 24.97 -34.61 7.45
C LYS A 482 25.87 -34.45 6.22
N HIS A 483 25.33 -34.05 5.07
CA HIS A 483 26.08 -34.02 3.79
C HIS A 483 26.30 -32.62 3.20
N LYS A 484 25.46 -31.66 3.58
CA LYS A 484 25.47 -30.26 3.13
C LYS A 484 25.22 -29.31 4.32
N PRO A 485 26.08 -29.28 5.36
CA PRO A 485 25.85 -28.49 6.59
C PRO A 485 25.82 -26.96 6.38
N TRP A 486 26.20 -26.47 5.20
CA TRP A 486 26.09 -25.05 4.82
C TRP A 486 24.68 -24.66 4.35
N VAL A 487 23.77 -25.61 4.16
CA VAL A 487 22.41 -25.36 3.63
C VAL A 487 21.46 -25.02 4.77
N VAL A 488 21.03 -23.76 4.80
CA VAL A 488 20.04 -23.25 5.73
C VAL A 488 18.65 -23.41 5.11
N VAL A 489 17.80 -24.19 5.78
CA VAL A 489 16.37 -24.31 5.45
C VAL A 489 15.57 -23.59 6.53
N LYS A 490 14.96 -22.45 6.19
CA LYS A 490 14.01 -21.79 7.10
C LYS A 490 12.63 -22.39 6.89
N LEU A 491 11.92 -22.75 7.96
CA LEU A 491 10.55 -23.26 7.94
C LEU A 491 9.70 -22.47 8.93
N GLY A 492 8.41 -22.28 8.64
CA GLY A 492 7.46 -21.67 9.58
C GLY A 492 7.18 -22.53 10.82
N GLY A 493 7.47 -23.82 10.76
CA GLY A 493 7.34 -24.76 11.87
C GLY A 493 7.10 -26.19 11.40
N ILE A 494 7.09 -27.13 12.34
CA ILE A 494 6.72 -28.52 12.09
C ILE A 494 5.40 -28.81 12.79
N LEU A 495 4.40 -29.24 12.02
CA LEU A 495 3.13 -29.74 12.53
C LEU A 495 3.38 -30.99 13.36
N SER A 496 3.37 -30.83 14.69
CA SER A 496 3.09 -31.94 15.59
C SER A 496 1.65 -32.40 15.35
N ASN A 497 1.44 -33.71 15.17
CA ASN A 497 0.09 -34.29 15.07
C ASN A 497 -0.68 -34.05 16.37
N TYR A 498 -1.40 -32.93 16.46
CA TYR A 498 -2.41 -32.71 17.48
C TYR A 498 -3.59 -33.62 17.16
N PRO A 499 -3.87 -34.68 17.94
CA PRO A 499 -5.14 -35.36 17.81
C PRO A 499 -6.24 -34.36 18.18
N LEU A 500 -7.17 -34.10 17.25
CA LEU A 500 -8.38 -33.34 17.54
C LEU A 500 -9.24 -34.15 18.52
N VAL A 501 -8.96 -34.01 19.81
CA VAL A 501 -9.76 -34.60 20.88
C VAL A 501 -11.08 -33.86 20.92
N GLY A 502 -12.08 -34.42 20.23
CA GLY A 502 -13.44 -33.89 20.23
C GLY A 502 -13.99 -33.75 21.66
N PRO A 503 -14.90 -32.80 21.90
CA PRO A 503 -15.40 -32.52 23.24
C PRO A 503 -16.04 -33.76 23.86
N ASN A 504 -15.68 -34.07 25.11
CA ASN A 504 -16.15 -35.29 25.78
C ASN A 504 -17.68 -35.23 25.99
N VAL A 505 -18.42 -35.93 25.11
CA VAL A 505 -19.89 -35.92 25.05
C VAL A 505 -20.50 -36.29 26.41
N ARG A 506 -19.94 -37.27 27.13
CA ARG A 506 -20.42 -37.66 28.47
C ARG A 506 -20.38 -36.49 29.45
N ARG A 507 -19.30 -35.70 29.43
CA ARG A 507 -19.11 -34.52 30.30
C ARG A 507 -20.16 -33.44 30.01
N ILE A 508 -20.45 -33.18 28.74
CA ILE A 508 -21.47 -32.22 28.31
C ILE A 508 -22.87 -32.66 28.78
N LEU A 509 -23.22 -33.93 28.57
CA LEU A 509 -24.52 -34.48 29.00
C LEU A 509 -24.71 -34.39 30.52
N LEU A 510 -23.67 -34.64 31.31
CA LEU A 510 -23.74 -34.50 32.77
C LEU A 510 -23.89 -33.04 33.23
N LYS A 511 -23.19 -32.08 32.60
CA LYS A 511 -23.39 -30.64 32.85
C LYS A 511 -24.85 -30.23 32.58
N ARG A 512 -25.39 -30.64 31.42
CA ARG A 512 -26.78 -30.37 31.03
C ARG A 512 -27.79 -31.03 31.98
N ALA A 513 -27.55 -32.24 32.44
CA ALA A 513 -28.41 -32.93 33.41
C ALA A 513 -28.43 -32.25 34.79
N ASN A 514 -27.28 -31.77 35.26
CA ASN A 514 -27.21 -30.97 36.49
C ASN A 514 -28.00 -29.65 36.34
N TYR A 515 -27.89 -28.98 35.19
CA TYR A 515 -28.62 -27.75 34.89
C TYR A 515 -30.13 -27.94 34.83
N GLU A 516 -30.64 -28.86 33.98
CA GLU A 516 -32.07 -29.14 33.83
C GLU A 516 -32.72 -29.56 35.16
N ALA A 517 -32.01 -30.34 35.99
CA ALA A 517 -32.51 -30.76 37.30
C ALA A 517 -32.66 -29.61 38.34
N MET A 518 -31.95 -28.49 38.15
CA MET A 518 -32.02 -27.30 39.01
C MET A 518 -32.94 -26.18 38.48
N GLN A 519 -33.34 -26.22 37.21
CA GLN A 519 -34.26 -25.25 36.58
C GLN A 519 -35.58 -24.95 37.33
N PRO A 520 -36.25 -25.88 38.04
CA PRO A 520 -37.57 -25.61 38.61
C PRO A 520 -37.60 -24.39 39.55
N LYS A 521 -38.41 -23.36 39.21
CA LYS A 521 -38.52 -22.10 39.98
C LYS A 521 -38.87 -22.30 41.47
N ARG A 522 -39.70 -23.30 41.80
CA ARG A 522 -40.06 -23.62 43.20
C ARG A 522 -38.96 -24.46 43.86
N LYS A 523 -38.31 -23.96 44.93
CA LYS A 523 -37.26 -24.68 45.71
C LYS A 523 -37.65 -26.12 46.09
N ARG A 524 -38.93 -26.38 46.43
CA ARG A 524 -39.46 -27.73 46.76
C ARG A 524 -39.46 -28.74 45.59
N GLN A 525 -39.29 -28.28 44.34
CA GLN A 525 -39.27 -29.11 43.13
C GLN A 525 -37.86 -29.34 42.58
N ARG A 526 -36.85 -28.60 43.02
CA ARG A 526 -35.45 -28.81 42.62
C ARG A 526 -34.96 -30.13 43.21
N ARG A 527 -34.29 -30.94 42.40
CA ARG A 527 -33.69 -32.22 42.79
C ARG A 527 -32.28 -32.27 42.24
N ASN A 528 -31.28 -32.47 43.07
CA ASN A 528 -29.90 -32.58 42.59
C ASN A 528 -29.73 -33.91 41.83
N PHE A 529 -29.29 -33.83 40.58
CA PHE A 529 -29.03 -35.01 39.73
C PHE A 529 -27.92 -35.90 40.31
N GLY A 530 -26.92 -35.33 40.98
CA GLY A 530 -25.89 -36.10 41.68
C GLY A 530 -26.44 -37.00 42.78
N HIS A 531 -27.47 -36.56 43.52
CA HIS A 531 -28.14 -37.42 44.51
C HIS A 531 -28.95 -38.56 43.85
N PHE A 532 -29.45 -38.37 42.62
CA PHE A 532 -30.04 -39.45 41.84
C PHE A 532 -28.98 -40.48 41.43
N VAL A 533 -27.84 -40.03 40.90
CA VAL A 533 -26.71 -40.90 40.53
C VAL A 533 -26.17 -41.66 41.76
N MET A 534 -26.06 -41.03 42.93
CA MET A 534 -25.69 -41.71 44.18
C MET A 534 -26.74 -42.72 44.67
N SER A 535 -28.01 -42.60 44.26
CA SER A 535 -29.08 -43.55 44.63
C SER A 535 -29.11 -44.82 43.78
N LEU A 536 -28.32 -44.87 42.70
CA LEU A 536 -28.22 -46.02 41.81
C LEU A 536 -27.53 -47.21 42.51
N LYS A 537 -27.96 -48.42 42.16
CA LYS A 537 -27.61 -49.67 42.86
C LYS A 537 -26.46 -50.43 42.20
N ASP A 538 -25.66 -49.75 41.38
CA ASP A 538 -24.46 -50.26 40.71
C ASP A 538 -24.70 -51.55 39.91
N LYS A 539 -25.85 -51.59 39.23
CA LYS A 539 -26.30 -52.72 38.38
C LYS A 539 -26.71 -52.23 37.00
N ARG A 540 -26.45 -53.06 35.98
CA ARG A 540 -27.04 -52.89 34.64
C ARG A 540 -28.54 -53.08 34.71
N ILE A 541 -29.29 -52.22 34.03
CA ILE A 541 -30.75 -52.32 33.95
C ILE A 541 -31.25 -52.03 32.52
N PRO A 542 -32.42 -52.56 32.10
CA PRO A 542 -33.03 -52.21 30.82
C PRO A 542 -33.35 -50.70 30.72
N ARG A 543 -33.27 -50.12 29.53
CA ARG A 543 -33.55 -48.68 29.28
C ARG A 543 -34.90 -48.21 29.86
N ALA A 544 -35.98 -48.98 29.63
CA ALA A 544 -37.31 -48.68 30.19
C ALA A 544 -37.32 -48.54 31.74
N ARG A 545 -36.51 -49.35 32.44
CA ARG A 545 -36.37 -49.30 33.90
C ARG A 545 -35.56 -48.09 34.37
N PHE A 546 -34.64 -47.58 33.53
CA PHE A 546 -33.87 -46.36 33.84
C PHE A 546 -34.77 -45.12 33.78
N VAL A 547 -35.61 -45.02 32.75
CA VAL A 547 -36.63 -43.96 32.63
C VAL A 547 -37.56 -43.96 33.86
N GLN A 548 -38.03 -45.13 34.29
CA GLN A 548 -38.83 -45.26 35.52
C GLN A 548 -38.07 -44.78 36.78
N LEU A 549 -36.76 -45.00 36.90
CA LEU A 549 -35.99 -44.48 38.03
C LEU A 549 -35.89 -42.95 38.03
N VAL A 550 -35.67 -42.33 36.87
CA VAL A 550 -35.64 -40.85 36.73
C VAL A 550 -36.99 -40.24 37.14
N GLN A 551 -38.10 -40.83 36.66
CA GLN A 551 -39.45 -40.43 37.01
C GLN A 551 -39.75 -40.62 38.51
N ASN A 552 -39.38 -41.76 39.10
CA ASN A 552 -39.56 -42.04 40.51
C ASN A 552 -38.79 -41.08 41.43
N PHE A 553 -37.60 -40.62 41.01
CA PHE A 553 -36.83 -39.59 41.74
C PHE A 553 -37.41 -38.18 41.58
N LYS A 554 -38.40 -38.00 40.68
CA LYS A 554 -39.05 -36.73 40.33
C LYS A 554 -38.06 -35.69 39.77
N LEU A 555 -37.08 -36.15 39.00
CA LEU A 555 -36.22 -35.29 38.19
C LEU A 555 -37.02 -34.74 37.00
N LYS A 556 -36.88 -33.44 36.72
CA LYS A 556 -37.41 -32.79 35.53
C LYS A 556 -36.28 -32.67 34.49
N LEU A 557 -36.02 -33.77 33.78
CA LEU A 557 -35.11 -33.81 32.63
C LEU A 557 -35.93 -33.93 31.34
N SER A 558 -35.42 -33.38 30.26
CA SER A 558 -35.95 -33.58 28.91
C SER A 558 -35.82 -35.04 28.47
N THR A 559 -36.78 -35.51 27.68
CA THR A 559 -36.82 -36.91 27.20
C THR A 559 -35.67 -37.23 26.25
N SER A 560 -35.24 -36.26 25.43
CA SER A 560 -34.04 -36.34 24.60
C SER A 560 -32.79 -36.54 25.45
N LEU A 561 -32.57 -35.70 26.47
CA LEU A 561 -31.40 -35.81 27.35
C LEU A 561 -31.34 -37.15 28.09
N VAL A 562 -32.48 -37.68 28.55
CA VAL A 562 -32.50 -39.01 29.19
C VAL A 562 -32.09 -40.10 28.19
N ASN A 563 -32.53 -40.03 26.94
CA ASN A 563 -32.11 -40.95 25.88
C ASN A 563 -30.63 -40.80 25.54
N GLU A 564 -30.13 -39.57 25.38
CA GLU A 564 -28.71 -39.26 25.14
C GLU A 564 -27.81 -39.83 26.25
N ILE A 565 -28.21 -39.70 27.52
CA ILE A 565 -27.51 -40.30 28.68
C ILE A 565 -27.57 -41.84 28.61
N MET A 566 -28.72 -42.44 28.27
CA MET A 566 -28.82 -43.90 28.13
C MET A 566 -27.97 -44.46 26.98
N ASN A 567 -27.68 -43.66 25.95
CA ASN A 567 -26.80 -44.04 24.84
C ASN A 567 -25.33 -43.84 25.22
N ALA A 568 -24.98 -42.71 25.85
CA ALA A 568 -23.60 -42.42 26.26
C ALA A 568 -23.06 -43.37 27.35
N PHE A 569 -23.96 -43.98 28.14
CA PHE A 569 -23.66 -44.96 29.19
C PHE A 569 -24.32 -46.34 28.91
N GLU A 570 -24.37 -46.73 27.65
CA GLU A 570 -24.87 -48.05 27.23
C GLU A 570 -24.00 -49.21 27.74
N GLY A 571 -24.66 -50.31 28.11
CA GLY A 571 -24.09 -51.61 28.40
C GLY A 571 -24.70 -52.69 27.49
N PRO A 572 -24.09 -53.88 27.43
CA PRO A 572 -24.47 -54.91 26.46
C PRO A 572 -25.95 -55.32 26.59
N LYS A 573 -26.56 -55.64 25.43
CA LYS A 573 -27.97 -56.07 25.27
C LYS A 573 -29.01 -55.02 25.73
N ASP A 574 -28.92 -53.80 25.20
CA ASP A 574 -29.89 -52.71 25.44
C ASP A 574 -30.06 -52.36 26.95
N THR A 575 -28.94 -52.35 27.68
CA THR A 575 -28.92 -51.99 29.11
C THR A 575 -28.18 -50.68 29.33
N VAL A 576 -28.46 -50.02 30.45
CA VAL A 576 -27.74 -48.82 30.92
C VAL A 576 -26.81 -49.26 32.05
N ASP A 577 -25.51 -48.98 31.94
CA ASP A 577 -24.54 -49.33 32.98
C ASP A 577 -24.48 -48.23 34.06
N GLN A 578 -25.26 -48.43 35.13
CA GLN A 578 -25.29 -47.52 36.27
C GLN A 578 -23.93 -47.35 36.95
N ARG A 579 -23.06 -48.37 36.91
CA ARG A 579 -21.73 -48.30 37.54
C ARG A 579 -20.85 -47.35 36.75
N LEU A 580 -20.87 -47.43 35.41
CA LEU A 580 -20.15 -46.52 34.52
C LEU A 580 -20.62 -45.07 34.66
N LEU A 581 -21.95 -44.85 34.69
CA LEU A 581 -22.54 -43.52 34.91
C LEU A 581 -22.10 -42.93 36.26
N LYS A 582 -22.11 -43.72 37.32
CA LYS A 582 -21.77 -43.28 38.68
C LYS A 582 -20.27 -43.04 38.87
N SER A 583 -19.39 -43.90 38.31
CA SER A 583 -17.95 -43.68 38.39
C SER A 583 -17.53 -42.43 37.64
N PHE A 584 -18.01 -42.25 36.40
CA PHE A 584 -17.71 -41.06 35.60
C PHE A 584 -18.30 -39.78 36.20
N TYR A 585 -19.47 -39.84 36.83
CA TYR A 585 -20.03 -38.70 37.56
C TYR A 585 -19.21 -38.33 38.82
N LEU A 586 -18.65 -39.31 39.54
CA LEU A 586 -17.80 -39.06 40.71
C LEU A 586 -16.42 -38.52 40.33
N GLU A 587 -15.90 -38.94 39.17
CA GLU A 587 -14.65 -38.42 38.59
C GLU A 587 -14.77 -36.93 38.22
N GLU A 588 -15.89 -36.53 37.59
CA GLU A 588 -16.19 -35.14 37.24
C GLU A 588 -16.69 -34.28 38.42
N TYR A 589 -17.38 -34.88 39.41
CA TYR A 589 -17.99 -34.17 40.54
C TYR A 589 -17.69 -34.86 41.89
N PRO A 590 -16.43 -34.85 42.37
CA PRO A 590 -16.01 -35.55 43.60
C PRO A 590 -16.68 -35.02 44.88
N GLN A 591 -17.17 -33.78 44.88
CA GLN A 591 -17.86 -33.16 46.01
C GLN A 591 -19.31 -33.66 46.22
N THR A 592 -19.77 -34.64 45.43
CA THR A 592 -21.17 -35.11 45.47
C THR A 592 -21.44 -36.02 46.68
N THR A 593 -22.04 -35.47 47.73
CA THR A 593 -22.35 -36.21 48.95
C THR A 593 -23.62 -37.07 48.86
N VAL A 594 -23.63 -38.19 49.60
CA VAL A 594 -24.79 -39.07 49.75
C VAL A 594 -25.83 -38.39 50.67
N PRO A 595 -27.14 -38.38 50.34
CA PRO A 595 -28.14 -37.79 51.22
C PRO A 595 -28.18 -38.46 52.59
N LEU A 596 -27.91 -37.69 53.65
CA LEU A 596 -28.18 -38.10 55.02
C LEU A 596 -29.66 -38.50 55.15
N LYS A 597 -29.94 -39.73 55.58
CA LYS A 597 -31.30 -40.23 55.77
C LYS A 597 -32.02 -39.33 56.79
N LEU A 598 -32.95 -38.51 56.31
CA LEU A 598 -33.85 -37.71 57.15
C LEU A 598 -34.56 -38.65 58.14
N LYS A 599 -34.21 -38.54 59.42
CA LYS A 599 -34.93 -39.22 60.51
C LYS A 599 -36.40 -38.84 60.38
N LYS A 600 -37.29 -39.83 60.23
CA LYS A 600 -38.74 -39.62 60.15
C LYS A 600 -39.17 -38.82 61.39
N LYS A 601 -39.60 -37.57 61.23
CA LYS A 601 -40.30 -36.86 62.30
C LYS A 601 -41.53 -37.69 62.65
N LYS A 602 -41.63 -38.18 63.88
CA LYS A 602 -42.88 -38.73 64.41
C LYS A 602 -43.93 -37.63 64.28
N LYS A 603 -45.12 -37.97 63.79
CA LYS A 603 -46.29 -37.11 63.98
C LYS A 603 -46.58 -37.07 65.48
N ILE A 604 -46.72 -35.86 66.00
CA ILE A 604 -47.50 -35.53 67.20
C ILE A 604 -48.62 -34.64 66.67
#